data_AF-A0A522VC10-F1
#
_entry.id   AF-A0A522VC10-F1
#
_cell.length_a   1.000
_cell.length_b   1.000
_cell.length_c   1.000
_cell.angle_alpha   90.00
_cell.angle_beta   90.00
_cell.angle_gamma   90.00
#
_symmetry.space_group_name_H-M   'P 1'
#
loop_
_entity.id
_entity.type
_entity.pdbx_description
1 polymer ?
#
loop_
_entity_poly.entity_id
_entity_poly.type
_entity_poly.pdbx_seq_one_letter_code
_entity_poly.pdbx_strand_id
1 'polypeptide(L)'
;MKTKLFAAFCFAVGLLLTQTPFGALAADPPISLLMQVSGTVEHSRDGAVWKPVTRNKYLFAGDMIRTGADGSGKLVDQASNMAQTIAAGSQIEVAGTALKVVSGKLSAPEAASGDLVAGLGNRFAEAQRYTTVRRGVQKDGGIKLRVVQQITLSASYPELAWQSFGKQHGFVLTIDGTAHTVAGVDGDLVRFKVPDLSPGKHNFTVAVMDGGNKVAEADKEGSIIWLSATEDKALADSIGKIRAINAKDDFSVANLLDEKGVTVAAMDLYRRYFDENKEDNEMRPLLIRAYNELKLVELKQKEALLYNDKLNSN
;
A
#
# COMPACT_ATOMS: atom_id res chain seq x y z
N MET A 1 46.35 -59.29 24.60
CA MET A 1 46.38 -58.69 25.96
C MET A 1 46.50 -57.18 25.77
N LYS A 2 45.45 -56.40 26.04
CA LYS A 2 45.34 -55.39 27.14
C LYS A 2 46.54 -54.43 27.14
N THR A 3 46.44 -53.12 26.84
CA THR A 3 45.69 -52.03 27.53
C THR A 3 45.75 -50.74 26.66
N LYS A 4 44.66 -49.99 26.41
CA LYS A 4 44.20 -48.73 27.10
C LYS A 4 45.29 -47.61 27.12
N LEU A 5 45.10 -46.32 26.85
CA LEU A 5 43.95 -45.39 26.74
C LEU A 5 44.54 -44.00 26.33
N PHE A 6 43.80 -43.17 25.55
CA PHE A 6 43.65 -41.67 25.62
C PHE A 6 44.91 -40.76 25.61
N ALA A 7 44.99 -39.53 25.10
CA ALA A 7 44.17 -38.47 24.48
C ALA A 7 45.21 -37.51 23.82
N ALA A 8 44.98 -36.51 22.97
CA ALA A 8 43.84 -35.68 22.64
C ALA A 8 44.12 -35.09 21.23
N PHE A 9 43.12 -35.10 20.35
CA PHE A 9 43.15 -34.32 19.10
C PHE A 9 42.06 -33.26 19.24
N CYS A 10 42.45 -32.05 19.66
CA CYS A 10 41.52 -30.92 19.76
C CYS A 10 41.09 -30.52 18.36
N PHE A 11 39.83 -30.84 18.05
CA PHE A 11 39.05 -30.35 16.92
C PHE A 11 39.05 -28.82 16.88
N ALA A 12 39.67 -28.24 15.87
CA ALA A 12 39.37 -26.88 15.41
C ALA A 12 38.08 -26.94 14.57
N VAL A 13 36.92 -26.94 15.22
CA VAL A 13 35.66 -26.63 14.54
C VAL A 13 35.63 -25.12 14.37
N GLY A 14 35.98 -24.67 13.17
CA GLY A 14 35.81 -23.31 12.73
C GLY A 14 34.36 -22.89 12.89
N LEU A 15 34.15 -21.88 13.72
CA LEU A 15 32.89 -21.20 13.96
C LEU A 15 32.47 -20.48 12.66
N LEU A 16 31.82 -21.21 11.74
CA LEU A 16 31.01 -20.59 10.69
C LEU A 16 29.76 -20.02 11.35
N LEU A 17 29.88 -18.79 11.87
CA LEU A 17 28.73 -17.92 12.10
C LEU A 17 28.10 -17.65 10.74
N THR A 18 27.15 -18.50 10.36
CA THR A 18 26.19 -18.19 9.31
C THR A 18 25.44 -16.94 9.76
N GLN A 19 25.89 -15.78 9.27
CA GLN A 19 25.07 -14.58 9.22
C GLN A 19 23.93 -14.85 8.24
N THR A 20 22.93 -15.61 8.69
CA THR A 20 21.61 -15.58 8.06
C THR A 20 21.17 -14.12 8.12
N PRO A 21 20.95 -13.44 6.98
CA PRO A 21 20.34 -12.13 7.04
C PRO A 21 19.02 -12.33 7.79
N PHE A 22 18.82 -11.60 8.88
CA PHE A 22 17.50 -11.43 9.46
C PHE A 22 16.64 -10.86 8.34
N GLY A 23 15.91 -11.75 7.65
CA GLY A 23 14.82 -11.32 6.79
C GLY A 23 13.88 -10.57 7.73
N ALA A 24 13.60 -9.30 7.41
CA ALA A 24 12.53 -8.59 8.09
C ALA A 24 11.30 -9.51 8.06
N LEU A 25 10.89 -10.00 9.24
CA LEU A 25 9.67 -10.78 9.35
C LEU A 25 8.56 -9.91 8.75
N ALA A 26 7.79 -10.52 7.84
CA ALA A 26 6.58 -9.90 7.32
C ALA A 26 5.73 -9.42 8.51
N ALA A 27 5.44 -8.12 8.60
CA ALA A 27 4.60 -7.62 9.68
C ALA A 27 3.18 -8.19 9.53
N ASP A 28 2.50 -8.46 10.64
CA ASP A 28 1.13 -8.95 10.55
C ASP A 28 0.20 -7.88 9.94
N PRO A 29 -0.87 -8.28 9.22
CA PRO A 29 -1.84 -7.33 8.69
C PRO A 29 -2.59 -6.61 9.82
N PRO A 30 -3.19 -5.43 9.53
CA PRO A 30 -4.01 -4.74 10.51
C PRO A 30 -5.24 -5.58 10.86
N ILE A 31 -5.54 -5.63 12.15
CA ILE A 31 -6.65 -6.40 12.74
C ILE A 31 -7.93 -5.58 12.78
N SER A 32 -7.82 -4.28 13.07
CA SER A 32 -8.98 -3.41 13.18
C SER A 32 -8.70 -2.01 12.64
N LEU A 33 -9.74 -1.32 12.21
CA LEU A 33 -9.72 0.09 11.86
C LEU A 33 -10.49 0.88 12.91
N LEU A 34 -9.79 1.74 13.64
CA LEU A 34 -10.39 2.77 14.48
C LEU A 34 -10.81 3.95 13.59
N MET A 35 -12.08 4.35 13.69
CA MET A 35 -12.65 5.47 12.95
C MET A 35 -13.72 6.19 13.75
N GLN A 36 -14.23 7.29 13.20
CA GLN A 36 -15.27 8.12 13.84
C GLN A 36 -14.88 8.51 15.27
N VAL A 37 -13.59 8.83 15.46
CA VAL A 37 -13.06 9.26 16.75
C VAL A 37 -13.65 10.61 17.12
N SER A 38 -14.07 10.75 18.37
CA SER A 38 -14.62 11.97 18.95
C SER A 38 -14.09 12.14 20.36
N GLY A 39 -13.86 13.39 20.77
CA GLY A 39 -13.27 13.72 22.08
C GLY A 39 -11.83 13.20 22.22
N THR A 40 -11.44 12.90 23.45
CA THR A 40 -10.08 12.42 23.75
C THR A 40 -9.94 10.94 23.42
N VAL A 41 -9.18 10.61 22.37
CA VAL A 41 -8.82 9.23 22.00
C VAL A 41 -7.32 9.15 21.79
N GLU A 42 -6.68 8.13 22.37
CA GLU A 42 -5.23 7.92 22.25
C GLU A 42 -4.91 6.48 21.87
N HIS A 43 -3.80 6.31 21.16
CA HIS A 43 -3.23 5.03 20.75
C HIS A 43 -1.85 4.85 21.35
N SER A 44 -1.51 3.61 21.69
CA SER A 44 -0.17 3.19 22.08
C SER A 44 0.17 1.85 21.45
N ARG A 45 1.43 1.66 21.07
CA ARG A 45 1.94 0.36 20.56
C ARG A 45 2.39 -0.59 21.66
N ASP A 46 2.81 -0.03 22.79
CA ASP A 46 3.48 -0.75 23.88
C ASP A 46 2.87 -0.48 25.26
N GLY A 47 1.85 0.40 25.31
CA GLY A 47 1.24 0.88 26.54
C GLY A 47 2.05 1.96 27.28
N ALA A 48 3.27 2.27 26.83
CA ALA A 48 4.16 3.25 27.47
C ALA A 48 3.97 4.65 26.90
N VAL A 49 3.98 4.78 25.57
CA VAL A 49 3.79 6.08 24.90
C VAL A 49 2.42 6.16 24.26
N TRP A 50 1.64 7.14 24.68
CA TRP A 50 0.28 7.39 24.18
C TRP A 50 0.28 8.62 23.26
N LYS A 51 -0.31 8.46 22.09
CA LYS A 51 -0.41 9.52 21.07
C LYS A 51 -1.88 9.79 20.75
N PRO A 52 -2.28 11.06 20.58
CA PRO A 52 -3.65 11.39 20.24
C PRO A 52 -4.03 10.83 18.86
N VAL A 53 -5.25 10.31 18.75
CA VAL A 53 -5.83 9.82 17.50
C VAL A 53 -6.92 10.80 17.07
N THR A 54 -6.65 11.53 15.98
CA THR A 54 -7.57 12.54 15.43
C THR A 54 -8.16 12.15 14.08
N ARG A 55 -7.77 10.97 13.57
CA ARG A 55 -8.09 10.45 12.24
C ARG A 55 -8.27 8.95 12.31
N ASN A 56 -8.72 8.35 11.21
CA ASN A 56 -8.82 6.90 11.10
C ASN A 56 -7.44 6.28 11.31
N LYS A 57 -7.39 5.15 12.02
CA LYS A 57 -6.15 4.47 12.36
C LYS A 57 -6.30 2.96 12.26
N TYR A 58 -5.41 2.35 11.48
CA TYR A 58 -5.24 0.90 11.45
C TYR A 58 -4.51 0.44 12.71
N LEU A 59 -5.04 -0.63 13.30
CA LEU A 59 -4.57 -1.22 14.55
C LEU A 59 -4.03 -2.62 14.28
N PHE A 60 -2.87 -2.89 14.85
CA PHE A 60 -2.13 -4.15 14.76
C PHE A 60 -2.16 -4.89 16.08
N ALA A 61 -1.80 -6.18 16.06
CA ALA A 61 -1.68 -6.96 17.29
C ALA A 61 -0.73 -6.26 18.29
N GLY A 62 -1.17 -6.14 19.55
CA GLY A 62 -0.47 -5.43 20.62
C GLY A 62 -0.87 -3.97 20.77
N ASP A 63 -1.51 -3.36 19.77
CA ASP A 63 -1.97 -1.97 19.87
C ASP A 63 -3.00 -1.80 20.99
N MET A 64 -2.92 -0.65 21.66
CA MET A 64 -3.86 -0.25 22.69
C MET A 64 -4.53 1.06 22.33
N ILE A 65 -5.84 1.13 22.57
CA ILE A 65 -6.64 2.34 22.46
C ILE A 65 -7.19 2.69 23.83
N ARG A 66 -7.17 3.97 24.18
CA ARG A 66 -7.90 4.48 25.34
C ARG A 66 -8.71 5.72 24.99
N THR A 67 -9.85 5.88 25.66
CA THR A 67 -10.74 7.03 25.55
C THR A 67 -10.78 7.79 26.87
N GLY A 68 -10.79 9.12 26.79
CA GLY A 68 -11.08 10.00 27.92
C GLY A 68 -12.56 9.97 28.31
N ALA A 69 -12.95 10.80 29.27
CA ALA A 69 -14.34 10.92 29.72
C ALA A 69 -15.28 11.47 28.64
N ASP A 70 -14.74 12.17 27.64
CA ASP A 70 -15.44 12.69 26.46
C ASP A 70 -15.17 11.86 25.19
N GLY A 71 -14.37 10.80 25.30
CA GLY A 71 -13.83 10.05 24.18
C GLY A 71 -14.76 8.95 23.68
N SER A 72 -14.81 8.76 22.36
CA SER A 72 -15.46 7.60 21.74
C SER A 72 -14.84 7.30 20.38
N GLY A 73 -15.09 6.10 19.86
CA GLY A 73 -14.72 5.72 18.51
C GLY A 73 -15.41 4.44 18.07
N LYS A 74 -15.25 4.09 16.79
CA LYS A 74 -15.74 2.84 16.21
C LYS A 74 -14.57 2.00 15.74
N LEU A 75 -14.52 0.75 16.19
CA LEU A 75 -13.56 -0.26 15.78
C LEU A 75 -14.24 -1.18 14.78
N VAL A 76 -13.72 -1.26 13.56
CA VAL A 76 -14.18 -2.20 12.53
C VAL A 76 -13.19 -3.34 12.45
N ASP A 77 -13.64 -4.57 12.70
CA ASP A 77 -12.82 -5.77 12.60
C ASP A 77 -12.57 -6.13 11.12
N GLN A 78 -11.30 -6.40 10.78
CA GLN A 78 -10.89 -6.63 9.40
C GLN A 78 -11.46 -7.95 8.83
N ALA A 79 -11.55 -8.98 9.65
CA ALA A 79 -11.91 -10.33 9.20
C ALA A 79 -13.42 -10.50 9.05
N SER A 80 -14.20 -9.95 9.98
CA SER A 80 -15.65 -10.10 10.05
C SER A 80 -16.43 -8.93 9.48
N ASN A 81 -15.77 -7.79 9.23
CA ASN A 81 -16.41 -6.51 8.91
C ASN A 81 -17.51 -6.11 9.92
N MET A 82 -17.35 -6.54 11.17
CA MET A 82 -18.22 -6.16 12.28
C MET A 82 -17.63 -4.94 12.98
N ALA A 83 -18.49 -4.02 13.38
CA ALA A 83 -18.13 -2.80 14.05
C ALA A 83 -18.56 -2.80 15.52
N GLN A 84 -17.74 -2.22 16.38
CA GLN A 84 -18.01 -2.05 17.79
C GLN A 84 -17.65 -0.63 18.22
N THR A 85 -18.47 -0.04 19.09
CA THR A 85 -18.23 1.31 19.63
C THR A 85 -17.49 1.22 20.95
N ILE A 86 -16.34 1.89 21.05
CA ILE A 86 -15.62 2.08 22.31
C ILE A 86 -16.26 3.27 23.06
N ALA A 87 -16.69 3.03 24.29
CA ALA A 87 -17.33 4.05 25.13
C ALA A 87 -16.28 4.97 25.78
N ALA A 88 -16.74 6.06 26.40
CA ALA A 88 -15.89 6.93 27.22
C ALA A 88 -15.24 6.19 28.39
N GLY A 89 -14.04 6.63 28.78
CA GLY A 89 -13.28 6.07 29.89
C GLY A 89 -12.95 4.59 29.72
N SER A 90 -12.72 4.14 28.49
CA SER A 90 -12.45 2.73 28.16
C SER A 90 -11.03 2.55 27.65
N GLN A 91 -10.50 1.34 27.83
CA GLN A 91 -9.24 0.92 27.26
C GLN A 91 -9.39 -0.46 26.61
N ILE A 92 -8.97 -0.57 25.36
CA ILE A 92 -9.04 -1.76 24.53
C ILE A 92 -7.64 -2.13 24.07
N GLU A 93 -7.33 -3.42 24.10
CA GLU A 93 -6.10 -4.02 23.60
C GLU A 93 -6.43 -4.90 22.39
N VAL A 94 -5.64 -4.82 21.33
CA VAL A 94 -5.69 -5.77 20.21
C VAL A 94 -4.89 -7.02 20.60
N ALA A 95 -5.53 -7.93 21.31
CA ALA A 95 -4.92 -9.15 21.83
C ALA A 95 -4.83 -10.22 20.72
N GLY A 96 -3.73 -10.21 19.97
CA GLY A 96 -3.58 -11.06 18.78
C GLY A 96 -4.57 -10.64 17.71
N THR A 97 -5.55 -11.48 17.40
CA THR A 97 -6.59 -11.21 16.39
C THR A 97 -7.92 -10.75 16.99
N ALA A 98 -7.99 -10.49 18.30
CA ALA A 98 -9.24 -10.14 18.98
C ALA A 98 -9.14 -8.81 19.73
N LEU A 99 -10.26 -8.10 19.83
CA LEU A 99 -10.39 -6.92 20.67
C LEU A 99 -10.69 -7.35 22.11
N LYS A 100 -9.82 -6.97 23.04
CA LYS A 100 -9.94 -7.26 24.47
C LYS A 100 -10.18 -5.98 25.25
N VAL A 101 -11.24 -5.98 26.05
CA VAL A 101 -11.54 -4.87 26.98
C VAL A 101 -10.60 -4.98 28.18
N VAL A 102 -9.71 -4.00 28.35
CA VAL A 102 -8.87 -3.87 29.55
C VAL A 102 -9.64 -3.16 30.66
N SER A 103 -10.38 -2.10 30.29
CA SER A 103 -11.29 -1.39 31.19
C SER A 103 -12.40 -0.68 30.40
N GLY A 104 -13.49 -0.32 31.07
CA GLY A 104 -14.63 0.37 30.46
C GLY A 104 -15.53 -0.56 29.65
N LYS A 105 -16.03 -0.09 28.49
CA LYS A 105 -17.05 -0.79 27.69
C LYS A 105 -16.77 -0.73 26.19
N LEU A 106 -17.05 -1.85 25.54
CA LEU A 106 -17.11 -2.00 24.10
C LEU A 106 -18.52 -2.53 23.76
N SER A 107 -19.19 -1.95 22.76
CA SER A 107 -20.54 -2.40 22.39
C SER A 107 -20.55 -3.83 21.87
N ALA A 108 -21.73 -4.43 21.79
CA ALA A 108 -21.90 -5.66 21.00
C ALA A 108 -21.52 -5.39 19.53
N PRO A 109 -20.98 -6.40 18.81
CA PRO A 109 -20.72 -6.29 17.37
C PRO A 109 -22.00 -6.05 16.57
N GLU A 110 -21.94 -5.10 15.65
CA GLU A 110 -22.96 -4.83 14.63
C GLU A 110 -22.33 -4.82 13.23
N ALA A 111 -23.13 -4.96 12.17
CA ALA A 111 -22.58 -4.87 10.81
C ALA A 111 -21.97 -3.48 10.56
N ALA A 112 -20.75 -3.42 10.01
CA ALA A 112 -20.17 -2.14 9.62
C ALA A 112 -20.94 -1.53 8.44
N SER A 113 -20.94 -0.20 8.37
CA SER A 113 -21.46 0.51 7.21
C SER A 113 -20.44 0.40 6.07
N GLY A 114 -20.72 -0.45 5.09
CA GLY A 114 -19.85 -0.68 3.94
C GLY A 114 -18.68 -1.64 4.19
N ASP A 115 -17.90 -1.91 3.14
CA ASP A 115 -16.75 -2.83 3.15
C ASP A 115 -15.43 -2.04 3.23
N LEU A 116 -15.20 -1.34 4.35
CA LEU A 116 -14.08 -0.39 4.48
C LEU A 116 -12.69 -1.05 4.55
N VAL A 117 -12.66 -2.29 5.01
CA VAL A 117 -11.45 -3.07 5.31
C VAL A 117 -11.40 -4.42 4.59
N ALA A 118 -12.40 -4.68 3.73
CA ALA A 118 -12.48 -5.90 2.95
C ALA A 118 -11.25 -6.03 2.05
N GLY A 119 -10.66 -7.24 2.02
CA GLY A 119 -9.47 -7.54 1.23
C GLY A 119 -8.17 -6.86 1.67
N LEU A 120 -8.20 -5.93 2.63
CA LEU A 120 -7.03 -5.17 3.08
C LEU A 120 -5.93 -6.07 3.63
N GLY A 121 -6.26 -7.05 4.49
CA GLY A 121 -5.27 -7.95 5.08
C GLY A 121 -4.47 -8.73 4.04
N ASN A 122 -5.15 -9.29 3.04
CA ASN A 122 -4.50 -9.99 1.92
C ASN A 122 -3.62 -9.04 1.10
N ARG A 123 -4.14 -7.86 0.76
CA ARG A 123 -3.38 -6.87 -0.02
C ARG A 123 -2.14 -6.39 0.73
N PHE A 124 -2.26 -6.21 2.04
CA PHE A 124 -1.17 -5.84 2.92
C PHE A 124 -0.08 -6.93 2.95
N ALA A 125 -0.45 -8.19 3.18
CA ALA A 125 0.49 -9.31 3.19
C ALA A 125 1.22 -9.46 1.84
N GLU A 126 0.52 -9.24 0.72
CA GLU A 126 1.14 -9.21 -0.60
C GLU A 126 2.10 -8.02 -0.77
N ALA A 127 1.70 -6.84 -0.30
CA ALA A 127 2.45 -5.60 -0.43
C ALA A 127 3.83 -5.67 0.25
N GLN A 128 3.94 -6.39 1.36
CA GLN A 128 5.18 -6.56 2.10
C GLN A 128 6.30 -7.20 1.29
N ARG A 129 5.98 -8.04 0.30
CA ARG A 129 6.99 -8.65 -0.58
C ARG A 129 7.74 -7.61 -1.41
N TYR A 130 7.19 -6.39 -1.53
CA TYR A 130 7.75 -5.31 -2.32
C TYR A 130 8.56 -4.30 -1.51
N THR A 131 8.58 -4.41 -0.17
CA THR A 131 9.27 -3.46 0.73
C THR A 131 10.75 -3.73 0.87
N THR A 132 11.22 -4.93 0.51
CA THR A 132 12.63 -5.27 0.57
C THR A 132 13.42 -4.51 -0.50
N VAL A 133 14.38 -3.69 -0.06
CA VAL A 133 15.31 -3.02 -0.97
C VAL A 133 16.44 -3.98 -1.31
N ARG A 134 16.48 -4.47 -2.55
CA ARG A 134 17.66 -5.15 -3.08
C ARG A 134 18.67 -4.08 -3.47
N ARG A 135 19.83 -4.05 -2.80
CA ARG A 135 20.98 -3.26 -3.26
C ARG A 135 21.55 -3.93 -4.51
N GLY A 136 20.93 -3.66 -5.66
CA GLY A 136 21.49 -4.01 -6.95
C GLY A 136 22.59 -3.01 -7.32
N VAL A 137 23.74 -3.50 -7.76
CA VAL A 137 24.70 -2.68 -8.51
C VAL A 137 23.95 -2.14 -9.72
N GLN A 138 23.81 -0.81 -9.84
CA GLN A 138 23.35 -0.19 -11.08
C GLN A 138 24.32 -0.64 -12.17
N LYS A 139 23.86 -1.56 -13.03
CA LYS A 139 24.57 -1.87 -14.25
C LYS A 139 24.22 -0.79 -15.25
N ASP A 140 25.24 -0.13 -15.78
CA ASP A 140 25.10 0.71 -16.97
C ASP A 140 24.38 -0.10 -18.05
N GLY A 141 23.13 0.28 -18.32
CA GLY A 141 22.25 -0.40 -19.26
C GLY A 141 21.25 0.60 -19.80
N GLY A 142 20.92 0.48 -21.08
CA GLY A 142 19.99 1.38 -21.77
C GLY A 142 18.61 1.46 -21.13
N ILE A 143 17.78 2.37 -21.65
CA ILE A 143 16.42 2.62 -21.14
C ILE A 143 15.61 1.32 -21.15
N LYS A 144 15.17 0.90 -19.96
CA LYS A 144 14.31 -0.27 -19.79
C LYS A 144 12.92 0.17 -19.33
N LEU A 145 12.00 0.29 -20.27
CA LEU A 145 10.62 0.63 -19.99
C LEU A 145 9.81 -0.63 -19.67
N ARG A 146 9.03 -0.56 -18.60
CA ARG A 146 7.97 -1.52 -18.29
C ARG A 146 6.70 -0.75 -18.00
N VAL A 147 5.57 -1.32 -18.40
CA VAL A 147 4.24 -0.76 -18.14
C VAL A 147 3.43 -1.71 -17.27
N VAL A 148 2.36 -1.18 -16.69
CA VAL A 148 1.37 -1.98 -15.97
C VAL A 148 0.76 -3.04 -16.89
N GLN A 149 0.61 -4.26 -16.40
CA GLN A 149 0.10 -5.38 -17.21
C GLN A 149 -1.41 -5.32 -17.41
N GLN A 150 -2.14 -4.86 -16.39
CA GLN A 150 -3.57 -4.62 -16.45
C GLN A 150 -3.91 -3.45 -15.52
N ILE A 151 -4.70 -2.50 -16.00
CA ILE A 151 -5.19 -1.36 -15.23
C ILE A 151 -6.65 -1.09 -15.57
N THR A 152 -7.45 -0.69 -14.59
CA THR A 152 -8.83 -0.25 -14.80
C THR A 152 -8.86 1.26 -14.94
N LEU A 153 -9.47 1.77 -16.01
CA LEU A 153 -9.70 3.19 -16.25
C LEU A 153 -11.19 3.44 -16.48
N SER A 154 -11.62 4.69 -16.35
CA SER A 154 -12.99 5.11 -16.63
C SER A 154 -13.05 6.58 -17.03
N ALA A 155 -14.24 7.05 -17.40
CA ALA A 155 -14.45 8.48 -17.63
C ALA A 155 -14.10 9.33 -16.39
N SER A 156 -14.39 8.82 -15.18
CA SER A 156 -14.03 9.48 -13.92
C SER A 156 -12.55 9.36 -13.56
N TYR A 157 -11.89 8.28 -13.98
CA TYR A 157 -10.46 8.01 -13.73
C TYR A 157 -9.72 7.62 -15.02
N PRO A 158 -9.48 8.58 -15.93
CA PRO A 158 -8.97 8.29 -17.29
C PRO A 158 -7.43 8.28 -17.38
N GLU A 159 -6.72 8.44 -16.28
CA GLU A 159 -5.26 8.61 -16.32
C GLU A 159 -4.50 7.29 -16.35
N LEU A 160 -3.72 7.10 -17.42
CA LEU A 160 -2.67 6.10 -17.49
C LEU A 160 -1.34 6.73 -17.05
N ALA A 161 -0.47 5.96 -16.39
CA ALA A 161 0.82 6.44 -15.94
C ALA A 161 1.93 5.40 -16.10
N TRP A 162 3.16 5.88 -16.33
CA TRP A 162 4.37 5.06 -16.43
C TRP A 162 5.61 5.87 -15.99
N GLN A 163 6.74 5.18 -15.87
CA GLN A 163 7.99 5.80 -15.44
C GLN A 163 8.53 6.79 -16.47
N SER A 164 8.94 7.97 -15.99
CA SER A 164 9.65 8.96 -16.80
C SER A 164 11.13 8.62 -16.95
N PHE A 165 11.75 9.12 -18.01
CA PHE A 165 13.20 9.09 -18.22
C PHE A 165 13.79 10.50 -18.41
N GLY A 166 13.08 11.54 -17.94
CA GLY A 166 13.46 12.95 -18.07
C GLY A 166 12.83 13.64 -19.28
N LYS A 167 12.87 14.98 -19.29
CA LYS A 167 12.20 15.83 -20.29
C LYS A 167 12.66 15.61 -21.73
N GLN A 168 13.89 15.17 -21.90
CA GLN A 168 14.50 14.90 -23.21
C GLN A 168 13.87 13.69 -23.91
N HIS A 169 13.27 12.77 -23.15
CA HIS A 169 12.65 11.57 -23.69
C HIS A 169 11.14 11.77 -23.85
N GLY A 170 10.68 11.81 -25.10
CA GLY A 170 9.26 11.74 -25.41
C GLY A 170 8.76 10.31 -25.41
N PHE A 171 7.45 10.13 -25.59
CA PHE A 171 6.82 8.81 -25.65
C PHE A 171 5.79 8.75 -26.77
N VAL A 172 5.59 7.54 -27.29
CA VAL A 172 4.43 7.20 -28.13
C VAL A 172 3.66 6.09 -27.42
N LEU A 173 2.46 6.41 -26.97
CA LEU A 173 1.49 5.46 -26.43
C LEU A 173 0.62 4.97 -27.58
N THR A 174 0.56 3.65 -27.78
CA THR A 174 -0.32 3.05 -28.79
C THR A 174 -1.42 2.26 -28.09
N ILE A 175 -2.68 2.61 -28.31
CA ILE A 175 -3.87 1.89 -27.79
C ILE A 175 -4.64 1.33 -28.98
N ASP A 176 -4.79 0.01 -29.06
CA ASP A 176 -5.45 -0.70 -30.18
C ASP A 176 -5.00 -0.19 -31.58
N GLY A 177 -3.70 0.07 -31.73
CA GLY A 177 -3.11 0.57 -32.98
C GLY A 177 -3.17 2.09 -33.17
N THR A 178 -3.89 2.82 -32.33
CA THR A 178 -3.94 4.30 -32.37
C THR A 178 -2.80 4.89 -31.55
N ALA A 179 -1.95 5.68 -32.20
CA ALA A 179 -0.77 6.30 -31.58
C ALA A 179 -1.06 7.69 -31.00
N HIS A 180 -0.55 7.95 -29.81
CA HIS A 180 -0.62 9.21 -29.08
C HIS A 180 0.80 9.66 -28.70
N THR A 181 1.19 10.86 -29.12
CA THR A 181 2.48 11.43 -28.74
C THR A 181 2.36 12.09 -27.37
N VAL A 182 3.30 11.78 -26.47
CA VAL A 182 3.34 12.31 -25.10
C VAL A 182 4.72 12.90 -24.84
N ALA A 183 4.75 14.13 -24.35
CA ALA A 183 6.00 14.82 -24.05
C ALA A 183 6.69 14.25 -22.80
N GLY A 184 8.02 14.35 -22.75
CA GLY A 184 8.80 14.04 -21.56
C GLY A 184 8.55 15.04 -20.43
N VAL A 185 8.85 14.63 -19.20
CA VAL A 185 8.64 15.43 -17.98
C VAL A 185 9.86 15.40 -17.05
N ASP A 186 10.03 16.45 -16.24
CA ASP A 186 11.14 16.60 -15.28
C ASP A 186 10.96 15.81 -13.97
N GLY A 187 9.89 15.02 -13.83
CA GLY A 187 9.64 14.18 -12.66
C GLY A 187 9.76 12.69 -12.98
N ASP A 188 9.55 11.83 -11.98
CA ASP A 188 9.69 10.36 -12.11
C ASP A 188 8.48 9.68 -12.79
N LEU A 189 7.42 10.44 -13.10
CA LEU A 189 6.11 9.92 -13.51
C LEU A 189 5.56 10.68 -14.71
N VAL A 190 5.29 9.96 -15.80
CA VAL A 190 4.51 10.47 -16.93
C VAL A 190 3.05 10.12 -16.71
N ARG A 191 2.15 11.04 -17.06
CA ARG A 191 0.70 10.83 -17.07
C ARG A 191 0.13 11.14 -18.43
N PHE A 192 -0.85 10.36 -18.83
CA PHE A 192 -1.62 10.58 -20.03
C PHE A 192 -3.10 10.35 -19.74
N LYS A 193 -3.92 11.37 -20.03
CA LYS A 193 -5.37 11.24 -20.00
C LYS A 193 -5.82 10.49 -21.25
N VAL A 194 -6.20 9.23 -21.07
CA VAL A 194 -6.70 8.37 -22.14
C VAL A 194 -8.04 8.94 -22.64
N PRO A 195 -8.21 9.17 -23.96
CA PRO A 195 -9.51 9.52 -24.53
C PRO A 195 -10.55 8.44 -24.24
N ASP A 196 -11.83 8.79 -24.26
CA ASP A 196 -12.89 7.82 -23.99
C ASP A 196 -12.80 6.60 -24.91
N LEU A 197 -12.78 5.41 -24.30
CA LEU A 197 -12.80 4.13 -24.99
C LEU A 197 -14.18 3.45 -24.86
N SER A 198 -14.44 2.45 -25.69
CA SER A 198 -15.58 1.57 -25.47
C SER A 198 -15.40 0.78 -24.16
N PRO A 199 -16.48 0.40 -23.46
CA PRO A 199 -16.34 -0.47 -22.29
C PRO A 199 -15.68 -1.81 -22.64
N GLY A 200 -14.76 -2.29 -21.79
CA GLY A 200 -14.09 -3.57 -21.95
C GLY A 200 -12.57 -3.47 -22.07
N LYS A 201 -11.96 -4.49 -22.67
CA LYS A 201 -10.51 -4.66 -22.70
C LYS A 201 -9.89 -4.01 -23.95
N HIS A 202 -8.86 -3.20 -23.72
CA HIS A 202 -8.03 -2.55 -24.74
C HIS A 202 -6.56 -2.88 -24.47
N ASN A 203 -5.77 -3.11 -25.51
CA ASN A 203 -4.34 -3.38 -25.36
C ASN A 203 -3.55 -2.10 -25.63
N PHE A 204 -2.42 -1.93 -24.92
CA PHE A 204 -1.54 -0.81 -25.16
C PHE A 204 -0.06 -1.16 -25.05
N THR A 205 0.77 -0.40 -25.76
CA THR A 205 2.23 -0.39 -25.62
C THR A 205 2.73 1.05 -25.54
N VAL A 206 3.93 1.24 -25.01
CA VAL A 206 4.58 2.54 -24.94
C VAL A 206 5.99 2.43 -25.50
N ALA A 207 6.33 3.32 -26.41
CA ALA A 207 7.68 3.51 -26.93
C ALA A 207 8.31 4.78 -26.34
N VAL A 208 9.61 4.76 -26.10
CA VAL A 208 10.42 5.91 -25.69
C VAL A 208 11.10 6.50 -26.91
N MET A 209 11.03 7.82 -27.04
CA MET A 209 11.53 8.58 -28.17
C MET A 209 12.64 9.54 -27.73
N ASP A 210 13.74 9.60 -28.48
CA ASP A 210 14.80 10.60 -28.33
C ASP A 210 15.06 11.26 -29.69
N GLY A 211 14.95 12.58 -29.75
CA GLY A 211 15.09 13.34 -31.00
C GLY A 211 14.20 12.84 -32.16
N GLY A 212 13.02 12.28 -31.84
CA GLY A 212 12.09 11.70 -32.83
C GLY A 212 12.38 10.24 -33.23
N ASN A 213 13.45 9.63 -32.71
CA ASN A 213 13.79 8.22 -32.97
C ASN A 213 13.34 7.34 -31.80
N LYS A 214 12.81 6.14 -32.11
CA LYS A 214 12.48 5.15 -31.07
C LYS A 214 13.77 4.57 -30.48
N VAL A 215 13.99 4.79 -29.17
CA VAL A 215 15.17 4.31 -28.43
C VAL A 215 14.89 3.13 -27.51
N ALA A 216 13.63 2.97 -27.08
CA ALA A 216 13.18 1.82 -26.30
C ALA A 216 11.68 1.58 -26.51
N GLU A 217 11.20 0.42 -26.08
CA GLU A 217 9.79 0.05 -26.08
C GLU A 217 9.50 -0.83 -24.87
N ALA A 218 8.26 -0.83 -24.39
CA ALA A 218 7.85 -1.68 -23.28
C ALA A 218 8.08 -3.16 -23.61
N ASP A 219 8.76 -3.89 -22.71
CA ASP A 219 9.08 -5.32 -22.88
C ASP A 219 7.83 -6.21 -23.12
N LYS A 220 6.67 -5.77 -22.64
CA LYS A 220 5.38 -6.45 -22.72
C LYS A 220 4.27 -5.43 -22.91
N GLU A 221 3.24 -5.82 -23.66
CA GLU A 221 2.00 -5.06 -23.74
C GLU A 221 1.29 -5.01 -22.38
N GLY A 222 0.65 -3.89 -22.11
CA GLY A 222 -0.30 -3.72 -21.03
C GLY A 222 -1.74 -3.82 -21.55
N SER A 223 -2.68 -3.86 -20.62
CA SER A 223 -4.11 -3.83 -20.93
C SER A 223 -4.87 -2.84 -20.07
N ILE A 224 -5.77 -2.09 -20.69
CA ILE A 224 -6.75 -1.23 -20.05
C ILE A 224 -8.08 -1.99 -19.99
N ILE A 225 -8.71 -2.04 -18.82
CA ILE A 225 -10.12 -2.36 -18.67
C ILE A 225 -10.86 -1.04 -18.52
N TRP A 226 -11.59 -0.63 -19.55
CA TRP A 226 -12.39 0.58 -19.52
C TRP A 226 -13.78 0.28 -18.94
N LEU A 227 -14.12 0.93 -17.83
CA LEU A 227 -15.41 0.74 -17.18
C LEU A 227 -16.55 1.29 -18.04
N SER A 228 -17.66 0.57 -18.06
CA SER A 228 -18.94 1.13 -18.52
C SER A 228 -19.42 2.24 -17.60
N ALA A 229 -20.33 3.09 -18.09
CA ALA A 229 -20.95 4.13 -17.26
C ALA A 229 -21.63 3.57 -16.00
N THR A 230 -22.21 2.36 -16.08
CA THR A 230 -22.83 1.68 -14.94
C THR A 230 -21.80 1.25 -13.90
N GLU A 231 -20.67 0.70 -14.33
CA GLU A 231 -19.59 0.30 -13.42
C GLU A 231 -18.91 1.52 -12.78
N ASP A 232 -18.67 2.59 -13.56
CA ASP A 232 -18.11 3.83 -13.05
C ASP A 232 -19.03 4.51 -12.03
N LYS A 233 -20.35 4.49 -12.28
CA LYS A 233 -21.39 4.91 -11.33
C LYS A 233 -21.34 4.08 -10.05
N ALA A 234 -21.24 2.75 -10.15
CA ALA A 234 -21.19 1.87 -8.99
C ALA A 234 -19.91 2.07 -8.15
N LEU A 235 -18.78 2.35 -8.82
CA LEU A 235 -17.54 2.75 -8.16
C LEU A 235 -17.72 4.07 -7.41
N ALA A 236 -18.26 5.10 -8.06
CA ALA A 236 -18.53 6.39 -7.45
C ALA A 236 -19.48 6.27 -6.24
N ASP A 237 -20.53 5.45 -6.34
CA ASP A 237 -21.47 5.22 -5.23
C ASP A 237 -20.79 4.52 -4.04
N SER A 238 -19.88 3.59 -4.31
CA SER A 238 -19.07 2.93 -3.28
C SER A 238 -18.13 3.91 -2.58
N ILE A 239 -17.46 4.79 -3.34
CA ILE A 239 -16.64 5.87 -2.80
C ILE A 239 -17.50 6.84 -1.96
N GLY A 240 -18.70 7.17 -2.43
CA GLY A 240 -19.66 8.00 -1.72
C GLY A 240 -20.03 7.45 -0.34
N LYS A 241 -20.21 6.12 -0.23
CA LYS A 241 -20.46 5.45 1.07
C LYS A 241 -19.28 5.61 2.04
N ILE A 242 -18.04 5.47 1.57
CA ILE A 242 -16.85 5.67 2.40
C ILE A 242 -16.78 7.13 2.89
N ARG A 243 -16.96 8.08 1.97
CA ARG A 243 -16.91 9.52 2.28
C ARG A 243 -18.06 9.99 3.18
N ALA A 244 -19.20 9.32 3.15
CA ALA A 244 -20.30 9.59 4.08
C ALA A 244 -19.96 9.22 5.53
N ILE A 245 -19.07 8.24 5.75
CA ILE A 245 -18.59 7.83 7.08
C ILE A 245 -17.49 8.77 7.56
N ASN A 246 -16.53 9.06 6.68
CA ASN A 246 -15.48 10.05 6.92
C ASN A 246 -15.06 10.72 5.60
N ALA A 247 -15.39 11.99 5.46
CA ALA A 247 -15.13 12.76 4.23
C ALA A 247 -13.65 12.88 3.88
N LYS A 248 -12.73 12.72 4.85
CA LYS A 248 -11.27 12.83 4.66
C LYS A 248 -10.55 11.48 4.62
N ASP A 249 -11.28 10.37 4.53
CA ASP A 249 -10.69 9.03 4.50
C ASP A 249 -10.13 8.66 3.12
N ASP A 250 -9.04 9.34 2.75
CA ASP A 250 -8.32 9.09 1.51
C ASP A 250 -7.76 7.67 1.45
N PHE A 251 -7.38 7.09 2.59
CA PHE A 251 -6.80 5.77 2.63
C PHE A 251 -7.82 4.67 2.31
N SER A 252 -9.01 4.67 2.92
CA SER A 252 -10.03 3.67 2.59
C SER A 252 -10.52 3.81 1.15
N VAL A 253 -10.60 5.04 0.61
CA VAL A 253 -10.91 5.23 -0.81
C VAL A 253 -9.79 4.72 -1.72
N ALA A 254 -8.53 4.98 -1.37
CA ALA A 254 -7.39 4.41 -2.09
C ALA A 254 -7.44 2.89 -2.11
N ASN A 255 -7.70 2.27 -0.96
CA ASN A 255 -7.81 0.83 -0.81
C ASN A 255 -8.94 0.21 -1.65
N LEU A 256 -10.09 0.90 -1.76
CA LEU A 256 -11.17 0.50 -2.65
C LEU A 256 -10.75 0.61 -4.13
N LEU A 257 -10.15 1.73 -4.53
CA LEU A 257 -9.71 1.94 -5.91
C LEU A 257 -8.65 0.91 -6.33
N ASP A 258 -7.71 0.62 -5.43
CA ASP A 258 -6.66 -0.38 -5.60
C ASP A 258 -7.27 -1.77 -5.82
N GLU A 259 -8.27 -2.16 -5.02
CA GLU A 259 -9.03 -3.39 -5.22
C GLU A 259 -9.67 -3.49 -6.60
N LYS A 260 -10.21 -2.39 -7.11
CA LYS A 260 -10.87 -2.33 -8.42
C LYS A 260 -9.87 -2.16 -9.58
N GLY A 261 -8.56 -2.15 -9.29
CA GLY A 261 -7.50 -1.99 -10.29
C GLY A 261 -7.38 -0.57 -10.85
N VAL A 262 -8.00 0.43 -10.20
CA VAL A 262 -7.91 1.85 -10.58
C VAL A 262 -6.63 2.45 -9.96
N THR A 263 -5.50 1.84 -10.31
CA THR A 263 -4.24 1.93 -9.57
C THR A 263 -3.63 3.33 -9.56
N VAL A 264 -3.79 4.13 -10.63
CA VAL A 264 -3.28 5.52 -10.67
C VAL A 264 -4.00 6.39 -9.66
N ALA A 265 -5.34 6.30 -9.60
CA ALA A 265 -6.13 7.06 -8.62
C ALA A 265 -5.88 6.58 -7.18
N ALA A 266 -5.72 5.26 -6.98
CA ALA A 266 -5.34 4.71 -5.68
C ALA A 266 -3.98 5.24 -5.23
N MET A 267 -2.97 5.21 -6.10
CA MET A 267 -1.64 5.76 -5.85
C MET A 267 -1.70 7.23 -5.42
N ASP A 268 -2.53 8.06 -6.05
CA ASP A 268 -2.64 9.47 -5.71
C ASP A 268 -3.20 9.72 -4.32
N LEU A 269 -4.22 8.96 -3.94
CA LEU A 269 -4.80 9.05 -2.61
C LEU A 269 -3.86 8.49 -1.55
N TYR A 270 -3.14 7.39 -1.83
CA TYR A 270 -2.09 6.91 -0.93
C TYR A 270 -0.98 7.96 -0.74
N ARG A 271 -0.52 8.62 -1.82
CA ARG A 271 0.47 9.71 -1.73
C ARG A 271 -0.03 10.84 -0.84
N ARG A 272 -1.24 11.33 -1.08
CA ARG A 272 -1.83 12.40 -0.25
C ARG A 272 -1.94 11.98 1.21
N TYR A 273 -2.38 10.74 1.46
CA TYR A 273 -2.45 10.21 2.81
C TYR A 273 -1.08 10.20 3.50
N PHE A 274 -0.03 9.68 2.86
CA PHE A 274 1.30 9.61 3.50
C PHE A 274 2.02 10.95 3.59
N ASP A 275 1.68 11.92 2.75
CA ASP A 275 2.14 13.31 2.89
C ASP A 275 1.60 13.94 4.17
N GLU A 276 0.34 13.66 4.51
CA GLU A 276 -0.31 14.17 5.73
C GLU A 276 -0.04 13.31 6.97
N ASN A 277 0.23 12.01 6.80
CA ASN A 277 0.37 11.02 7.87
C ASN A 277 1.73 10.31 7.78
N LYS A 278 2.83 11.11 7.74
CA LYS A 278 4.19 10.60 7.54
C LYS A 278 4.61 9.52 8.52
N GLU A 279 4.07 9.54 9.74
CA GLU A 279 4.40 8.60 10.81
C GLU A 279 3.70 7.23 10.68
N ASP A 280 2.69 7.13 9.82
CA ASP A 280 2.01 5.86 9.54
C ASP A 280 2.83 4.99 8.60
N ASN A 281 3.99 4.55 9.08
CA ASN A 281 4.91 3.74 8.29
C ASN A 281 4.38 2.32 8.07
N GLU A 282 3.52 1.82 8.95
CA GLU A 282 3.01 0.45 8.91
C GLU A 282 2.19 0.20 7.64
N MET A 283 1.38 1.19 7.22
CA MET A 283 0.54 1.09 6.01
C MET A 283 1.26 1.44 4.70
N ARG A 284 2.47 2.01 4.76
CA ARG A 284 3.29 2.41 3.60
C ARG A 284 3.54 1.30 2.56
N PRO A 285 3.56 -0.01 2.90
CA PRO A 285 3.66 -1.08 1.91
C PRO A 285 2.62 -0.99 0.78
N LEU A 286 1.40 -0.50 1.03
CA LEU A 286 0.38 -0.37 -0.02
C LEU A 286 0.76 0.67 -1.09
N LEU A 287 1.39 1.78 -0.71
CA LEU A 287 1.92 2.74 -1.69
C LEU A 287 3.09 2.12 -2.49
N ILE A 288 3.98 1.40 -1.82
CA ILE A 288 5.10 0.69 -2.47
C ILE A 288 4.56 -0.34 -3.49
N ARG A 289 3.47 -1.04 -3.13
CA ARG A 289 2.77 -1.95 -4.03
C ARG A 289 2.20 -1.22 -5.24
N ALA A 290 1.48 -0.12 -5.06
CA ALA A 290 0.93 0.67 -6.16
C ALA A 290 2.04 1.12 -7.15
N TYR A 291 3.19 1.58 -6.64
CA TYR A 291 4.35 1.88 -7.47
C TYR A 291 4.89 0.65 -8.21
N ASN A 292 4.94 -0.50 -7.55
CA ASN A 292 5.39 -1.75 -8.16
C ASN A 292 4.44 -2.27 -9.26
N GLU A 293 3.13 -2.12 -9.07
CA GLU A 293 2.12 -2.50 -10.06
C GLU A 293 2.25 -1.64 -11.32
N LEU A 294 2.37 -0.31 -11.14
CA LEU A 294 2.61 0.67 -12.20
C LEU A 294 4.03 0.63 -12.80
N LYS A 295 4.91 -0.25 -12.29
CA LYS A 295 6.31 -0.39 -12.71
C LYS A 295 7.14 0.89 -12.56
N LEU A 296 6.81 1.71 -11.56
CA LEU A 296 7.52 2.93 -11.21
C LEU A 296 8.72 2.59 -10.33
N VAL A 297 9.82 2.13 -10.95
CA VAL A 297 10.94 1.50 -10.24
C VAL A 297 11.61 2.47 -9.27
N GLU A 298 11.85 3.71 -9.70
CA GLU A 298 12.51 4.72 -8.87
C GLU A 298 11.64 5.15 -7.68
N LEU A 299 10.35 5.42 -7.91
CA LEU A 299 9.41 5.76 -6.84
C LEU A 299 9.25 4.62 -5.85
N LYS A 300 9.11 3.37 -6.32
CA LYS A 300 9.08 2.18 -5.47
C LYS A 300 10.34 2.10 -4.60
N GLN A 301 11.52 2.30 -5.18
CA GLN A 301 12.78 2.20 -4.45
C GLN A 301 12.92 3.30 -3.39
N LYS A 302 12.62 4.56 -3.74
CA LYS A 302 12.62 5.69 -2.81
C LYS A 302 11.68 5.43 -1.63
N GLU A 303 10.47 4.96 -1.91
CA GLU A 303 9.46 4.68 -0.89
C GLU A 303 9.82 3.49 0.01
N ALA A 304 10.40 2.42 -0.57
CA ALA A 304 10.88 1.28 0.19
C ALA A 304 12.07 1.63 1.09
N LEU A 305 13.01 2.47 0.63
CA LEU A 305 14.08 2.99 1.48
C LEU A 305 13.51 3.75 2.67
N LEU A 306 12.59 4.69 2.43
CA LEU A 306 11.90 5.44 3.47
C LEU A 306 11.21 4.51 4.49
N TYR A 307 10.52 3.47 4.01
CA TYR A 307 9.88 2.47 4.87
C TYR A 307 10.89 1.76 5.79
N ASN A 308 12.01 1.27 5.24
CA ASN A 308 13.00 0.52 6.02
C ASN A 308 13.78 1.42 6.98
N ASP A 309 14.09 2.66 6.59
CA ASP A 309 14.77 3.63 7.46
C ASP A 309 13.93 3.93 8.71
N LYS A 310 12.61 4.06 8.55
CA LYS A 310 11.66 4.25 9.65
C LYS A 310 11.44 3.00 10.49
N LEU A 311 11.60 1.79 9.93
CA LEU A 311 11.58 0.56 10.72
C LEU A 311 12.80 0.46 11.64
N ASN A 312 13.98 0.84 11.14
CA ASN A 312 15.23 0.74 11.90
C ASN A 312 15.43 1.88 12.93
N SER A 313 14.58 2.90 12.90
CA SER A 313 14.64 4.07 13.79
C SER A 313 13.70 3.97 15.01
N ASN A 314 12.86 2.93 15.07
CA ASN A 314 12.03 2.58 16.23
C ASN A 314 12.72 1.51 17.08
#